data_AF-A0A011RNH8-F1
#
_entry.id   AF-A0A011RNH8-F1
#
_cell.length_a   1.000
_cell.length_b   1.000
_cell.length_c   1.000
_cell.angle_alpha   90.00
_cell.angle_beta   90.00
_cell.angle_gamma   90.00
#
_symmetry.space_group_name_H-M   'P 1'
#
loop_
_entity.id
_entity.type
_entity.pdbx_description
1 polymer ?
#
loop_
_entity_poly.entity_id
_entity_poly.type
_entity_poly.pdbx_seq_one_letter_code
_entity_poly.pdbx_strand_id
1 'polypeptide(L)'
;MENGLSVIDFKQFFKQKKGTVVTIMLIVSIVFAGVTLYQSFREVNTSGDDTEVSEEESDRGDQSVRDLLERDPEELSASELAVIDDYLFEEAYAFRFYVENVDGSVFARTNLLEQVFLSEDVLSMIEEETQTDLTIIEDYFLDLDYNSTNVVFTLTIGTGDAELSAAISQIYFDALSDGTLPVLDDKLVFLFENQPLSVQSEEAMEELSDPEETNDIAWVDVLINGIAGLFIGFGFGMIVAYLQGVYQSKVHPLFNLNLLSKDMYINLTDGRVSEEVDYSELKQVIAYPEGKEKLVVAQNQEVIQSLKDVFSKTQPASIEIQENVYAAKPASDIDEVIIIIEDNETDKKWYRKQKTNSKLFKSEIKVIKI
;
A
#
# COMPACT_ATOMS: atom_id res chain seq x y z
N MET A 1 -4.75 -19.42 27.51
CA MET A 1 -3.80 -20.12 26.62
C MET A 1 -2.77 -20.78 27.51
N GLU A 2 -2.76 -22.12 27.62
CA GLU A 2 -1.91 -22.89 28.56
C GLU A 2 -0.45 -23.07 28.07
N ASN A 3 -0.03 -22.34 27.04
CA ASN A 3 1.26 -22.57 26.37
C ASN A 3 2.42 -21.73 26.91
N GLY A 4 2.22 -20.92 27.95
CA GLY A 4 3.30 -20.15 28.60
C GLY A 4 4.04 -19.13 27.73
N LEU A 5 3.57 -18.87 26.49
CA LEU A 5 4.15 -17.85 25.61
C LEU A 5 3.87 -16.44 26.16
N SER A 6 4.94 -15.69 26.37
CA SER A 6 4.91 -14.32 26.88
C SER A 6 5.24 -13.30 25.79
N VAL A 7 4.95 -12.03 26.05
CA VAL A 7 5.39 -10.91 25.19
C VAL A 7 6.92 -10.90 25.05
N ILE A 8 7.64 -11.39 26.05
CA ILE A 8 9.10 -11.48 26.06
C ILE A 8 9.57 -12.49 25.00
N ASP A 9 8.90 -13.64 24.87
CA ASP A 9 9.22 -14.64 23.84
C ASP A 9 9.04 -14.10 22.43
N PHE A 10 7.96 -13.32 22.20
CA PHE A 10 7.74 -12.62 20.93
C PHE A 10 8.83 -11.58 20.64
N LYS A 11 9.23 -10.82 21.66
CA LYS A 11 10.31 -9.82 21.54
C LYS A 11 11.66 -10.49 21.24
N GLN A 12 11.98 -11.60 21.91
CA GLN A 12 13.19 -12.38 21.64
C GLN A 12 13.16 -12.96 20.23
N PHE A 13 12.04 -13.54 19.81
CA PHE A 13 11.84 -14.05 18.47
C PHE A 13 12.05 -12.95 17.41
N PHE A 14 11.49 -11.76 17.63
CA PHE A 14 11.69 -10.61 16.74
C PHE A 14 13.15 -10.17 16.72
N LYS A 15 13.82 -10.04 17.88
CA LYS A 15 15.25 -9.67 17.95
C LYS A 15 16.10 -10.64 17.13
N GLN A 16 15.79 -11.93 17.18
CA GLN A 16 16.51 -12.98 16.43
C GLN A 16 16.19 -12.97 14.93
N LYS A 17 14.92 -12.74 14.55
CA LYS A 17 14.49 -12.76 13.14
C LYS A 17 14.44 -11.38 12.47
N LYS A 18 14.93 -10.33 13.14
CA LYS A 18 14.93 -8.95 12.62
C LYS A 18 15.56 -8.84 11.23
N GLY A 19 16.64 -9.59 10.98
CA GLY A 19 17.30 -9.60 9.67
C GLY A 19 16.35 -10.09 8.56
N THR A 20 15.69 -11.22 8.78
CA THR A 20 14.68 -11.74 7.83
C THR A 20 13.54 -10.74 7.63
N VAL A 21 12.99 -10.17 8.71
CA VAL A 21 11.87 -9.21 8.61
C VAL A 21 12.28 -7.97 7.83
N VAL A 22 13.43 -7.37 8.15
CA VAL A 22 13.95 -6.17 7.47
C VAL A 22 14.26 -6.46 6.00
N THR A 23 14.85 -7.61 5.67
CA THR A 23 15.13 -7.97 4.27
C THR A 23 13.85 -8.08 3.46
N ILE A 24 12.82 -8.78 3.96
CA ILE A 24 11.54 -8.90 3.26
C ILE A 24 10.85 -7.54 3.15
N MET A 25 10.89 -6.72 4.20
CA MET A 25 10.34 -5.37 4.21
C MET A 25 10.95 -4.49 3.13
N LEU A 26 12.28 -4.53 2.95
CA LEU A 26 12.97 -3.79 1.90
C LEU A 26 12.63 -4.32 0.50
N ILE A 27 12.59 -5.65 0.31
CA ILE A 27 12.23 -6.24 -0.99
C ILE A 27 10.82 -5.80 -1.40
N VAL A 28 9.84 -5.89 -0.50
CA VAL A 28 8.45 -5.50 -0.78
C VAL A 28 8.35 -4.01 -1.07
N SER A 29 9.04 -3.16 -0.31
CA SER A 29 9.08 -1.71 -0.55
C SER A 29 9.68 -1.35 -1.92
N ILE A 30 10.78 -2.01 -2.32
CA ILE A 30 11.38 -1.82 -3.65
C ILE A 30 10.44 -2.27 -4.76
N VAL A 31 9.74 -3.41 -4.58
CA VAL A 31 8.77 -3.89 -5.56
C VAL A 31 7.60 -2.90 -5.70
N PHE A 32 7.07 -2.39 -4.60
CA PHE A 32 6.00 -1.39 -4.63
C PHE A 32 6.44 -0.11 -5.33
N ALA A 33 7.59 0.45 -4.94
CA ALA A 33 8.15 1.64 -5.60
C ALA A 33 8.41 1.40 -7.09
N GLY A 34 8.91 0.22 -7.46
CA GLY A 34 9.14 -0.15 -8.85
C GLY A 34 7.85 -0.30 -9.66
N VAL A 35 6.78 -0.85 -9.08
CA VAL A 35 5.46 -0.94 -9.72
C VAL A 35 4.87 0.45 -9.93
N THR A 36 4.95 1.34 -8.94
CA THR A 36 4.50 2.73 -9.08
C THR A 36 5.27 3.46 -10.16
N LEU A 37 6.61 3.38 -10.15
CA LEU A 37 7.44 3.95 -11.21
C LEU A 37 7.07 3.40 -12.59
N TYR A 38 6.86 2.09 -12.70
CA TYR A 38 6.45 1.47 -13.96
C TYR A 38 5.08 1.97 -14.44
N GLN A 39 4.12 2.16 -13.54
CA GLN A 39 2.80 2.71 -13.87
C GLN A 39 2.92 4.17 -14.35
N SER A 40 3.67 5.01 -13.62
CA SER A 40 3.91 6.40 -14.04
C SER A 40 4.61 6.48 -15.40
N PHE A 41 5.64 5.64 -15.65
CA PHE A 41 6.28 5.56 -16.96
C PHE A 41 5.34 5.07 -18.06
N ARG A 42 4.41 4.17 -17.72
CA ARG A 42 3.41 3.70 -18.68
C ARG A 42 2.43 4.81 -19.00
N GLU A 43 1.87 5.51 -18.03
CA GLU A 43 0.94 6.64 -18.27
C GLU A 43 1.57 7.73 -19.13
N VAL A 44 2.84 8.10 -18.88
CA VAL A 44 3.59 9.03 -19.72
C VAL A 44 3.78 8.51 -21.15
N ASN A 45 4.12 7.22 -21.32
CA ASN A 45 4.30 6.65 -22.66
C ASN A 45 2.99 6.30 -23.36
N THR A 46 1.86 6.16 -22.64
CA THR A 46 0.55 5.90 -23.26
C THR A 46 -0.16 7.21 -23.60
N SER A 47 0.31 8.34 -23.06
CA SER A 47 -0.10 9.70 -23.45
C SER A 47 0.76 10.28 -24.58
N GLY A 48 1.77 9.53 -25.05
CA GLY A 48 2.64 9.89 -26.18
C GLY A 48 2.89 8.75 -27.16
N ASP A 49 2.13 7.65 -27.05
CA ASP A 49 2.00 6.68 -28.14
C ASP A 49 0.79 7.15 -28.91
N ASP A 50 1.06 8.01 -29.89
CA ASP A 50 0.22 8.15 -31.06
C ASP A 50 -0.28 6.74 -31.40
N THR A 51 -1.58 6.54 -31.19
CA THR A 51 -2.24 5.59 -32.04
C THR A 51 -1.98 6.16 -33.43
N GLU A 52 -1.05 5.55 -34.19
CA GLU A 52 -1.07 5.61 -35.64
C GLU A 52 -2.47 5.11 -36.04
N VAL A 53 -3.45 6.00 -35.94
CA VAL A 53 -4.68 5.96 -36.68
C VAL A 53 -4.19 6.12 -38.09
N SER A 54 -4.01 4.98 -38.74
CA SER A 54 -3.93 4.81 -40.17
C SER A 54 -4.61 6.01 -40.87
N GLU A 55 -3.80 6.86 -41.51
CA GLU A 55 -4.22 8.01 -42.36
C GLU A 55 -5.04 7.57 -43.60
N GLU A 56 -5.75 6.44 -43.56
CA GLU A 56 -6.52 5.92 -44.70
C GLU A 56 -8.04 6.19 -44.63
N GLU A 57 -8.59 6.86 -43.60
CA GLU A 57 -10.03 7.18 -43.55
C GLU A 57 -10.43 8.65 -43.30
N SER A 58 -9.49 9.61 -43.28
CA SER A 58 -9.81 11.04 -43.10
C SER A 58 -10.67 11.65 -44.23
N ASP A 59 -10.77 11.01 -45.40
CA ASP A 59 -11.52 11.55 -46.55
C ASP A 59 -12.94 10.94 -46.71
N ARG A 60 -13.45 10.20 -45.71
CA ARG A 60 -14.81 9.60 -45.72
C ARG A 60 -15.72 9.97 -44.53
N GLY A 61 -15.21 10.69 -43.52
CA GLY A 61 -15.84 10.85 -42.19
C GLY A 61 -16.96 11.89 -42.05
N ASP A 62 -16.88 13.03 -42.72
CA ASP A 62 -17.76 14.18 -42.44
C ASP A 62 -19.26 13.91 -42.68
N GLN A 63 -19.59 13.14 -43.72
CA GLN A 63 -20.99 12.79 -44.00
C GLN A 63 -21.55 11.82 -42.97
N SER A 64 -20.74 10.88 -42.47
CA SER A 64 -21.21 9.93 -41.46
C SER A 64 -21.43 10.56 -40.09
N VAL A 65 -20.66 11.59 -39.72
CA VAL A 65 -20.85 12.27 -38.43
C VAL A 65 -22.08 13.18 -38.46
N ARG A 66 -22.34 13.87 -39.58
CA ARG A 66 -23.56 14.68 -39.75
C ARG A 66 -24.83 13.83 -39.67
N ASP A 67 -24.82 12.62 -40.24
CA ASP A 67 -25.94 11.67 -40.11
C ASP A 67 -26.14 11.20 -38.65
N LEU A 68 -25.10 11.21 -37.82
CA LEU A 68 -25.20 10.89 -36.39
C LEU A 68 -25.72 12.06 -35.56
N LEU A 69 -25.33 13.30 -35.89
CA LEU A 69 -25.82 14.52 -35.23
C LEU A 69 -27.32 14.75 -35.41
N GLU A 70 -27.92 14.25 -36.50
CA GLU A 70 -29.37 14.32 -36.73
C GLU A 70 -30.18 13.25 -35.95
N ARG A 71 -29.52 12.32 -35.24
CA ARG A 71 -30.18 11.25 -34.46
C ARG A 71 -30.42 11.69 -33.03
N ASP A 72 -31.46 11.13 -32.42
CA ASP A 72 -31.75 11.34 -31.01
C ASP A 72 -30.56 10.88 -30.13
N PRO A 73 -30.03 11.74 -29.24
CA PRO A 73 -28.93 11.41 -28.32
C PRO A 73 -29.14 10.10 -27.55
N GLU A 74 -30.38 9.77 -27.18
CA GLU A 74 -30.69 8.54 -26.43
C GLU A 74 -30.55 7.26 -27.27
N GLU A 75 -30.45 7.38 -28.60
CA GLU A 75 -30.30 6.27 -29.54
C GLU A 75 -28.84 6.03 -29.99
N LEU A 76 -27.90 6.85 -29.52
CA LEU A 76 -26.48 6.74 -29.86
C LEU A 76 -25.74 5.83 -28.87
N SER A 77 -24.84 4.99 -29.42
CA SER A 77 -23.89 4.22 -28.61
C SER A 77 -22.74 5.10 -28.11
N ALA A 78 -22.09 4.68 -27.02
CA ALA A 78 -20.93 5.39 -26.48
C ALA A 78 -19.79 5.57 -27.52
N SER A 79 -19.63 4.63 -28.45
CA SER A 79 -18.66 4.76 -29.54
C SER A 79 -19.08 5.77 -30.61
N GLU A 80 -20.38 5.93 -30.87
CA GLU A 80 -20.87 6.95 -31.82
C GLU A 80 -20.75 8.35 -31.19
N LEU A 81 -21.04 8.48 -29.89
CA LEU A 81 -20.84 9.73 -29.15
C LEU A 81 -19.38 10.17 -29.14
N ALA A 82 -18.44 9.24 -28.92
CA ALA A 82 -17.00 9.57 -28.98
C ALA A 82 -16.55 10.06 -30.37
N VAL A 83 -17.13 9.52 -31.45
CA VAL A 83 -16.83 9.97 -32.82
C VAL A 83 -17.40 11.36 -33.10
N ILE A 84 -18.58 11.67 -32.57
CA ILE A 84 -19.16 13.01 -32.64
C ILE A 84 -18.27 14.00 -31.88
N ASP A 85 -17.86 13.64 -30.66
CA ASP A 85 -17.00 14.44 -29.80
C ASP A 85 -15.66 14.76 -30.49
N ASP A 86 -14.95 13.72 -30.95
CA ASP A 86 -13.69 13.88 -31.69
C ASP A 86 -13.85 14.81 -32.90
N TYR A 87 -14.92 14.67 -33.68
CA TYR A 87 -15.19 15.52 -34.85
C TYR A 87 -15.49 16.97 -34.47
N LEU A 88 -16.35 17.20 -33.47
CA LEU A 88 -16.75 18.55 -33.08
C LEU A 88 -15.58 19.31 -32.46
N PHE A 89 -14.79 18.64 -31.64
CA PHE A 89 -13.72 19.26 -30.87
C PHE A 89 -12.35 19.25 -31.56
N GLU A 90 -12.20 18.61 -32.73
CA GLU A 90 -10.97 18.62 -33.52
C GLU A 90 -10.48 20.06 -33.75
N GLU A 91 -11.36 20.98 -34.15
CA GLU A 91 -11.04 22.40 -34.41
C GLU A 91 -11.58 23.35 -33.31
N ALA A 92 -11.64 22.87 -32.07
CA ALA A 92 -12.20 23.63 -30.96
C ALA A 92 -11.37 24.86 -30.54
N TYR A 93 -12.06 25.74 -29.82
CA TYR A 93 -11.47 26.88 -29.11
C TYR A 93 -11.82 26.81 -27.63
N ALA A 94 -10.87 27.20 -26.78
CA ALA A 94 -11.04 27.16 -25.34
C ALA A 94 -10.49 28.41 -24.65
N PHE A 95 -11.02 28.69 -23.46
CA PHE A 95 -10.49 29.70 -22.56
C PHE A 95 -10.84 29.37 -21.11
N ARG A 96 -10.12 29.99 -20.18
CA ARG A 96 -10.25 29.74 -18.75
C ARG A 96 -10.82 30.93 -18.02
N PHE A 97 -11.63 30.64 -17.02
CA PHE A 97 -12.23 31.64 -16.17
C PHE A 97 -12.43 31.16 -14.73
N TYR A 98 -12.43 32.12 -13.82
CA TYR A 98 -12.69 31.91 -12.39
C TYR A 98 -13.89 32.75 -11.97
N VAL A 99 -14.77 32.19 -11.14
CA VAL A 99 -15.99 32.85 -10.68
C VAL A 99 -16.04 32.88 -9.15
N GLU A 100 -16.23 34.07 -8.60
CA GLU A 100 -16.30 34.33 -7.16
C GLU A 100 -17.66 34.93 -6.77
N ASN A 101 -18.21 34.50 -5.64
CA ASN A 101 -19.38 35.11 -5.02
C ASN A 101 -19.02 36.45 -4.37
N VAL A 102 -20.01 37.33 -4.18
CA VAL A 102 -19.83 38.62 -3.48
C VAL A 102 -19.24 38.52 -2.07
N ASP A 103 -19.31 37.36 -1.42
CA ASP A 103 -18.76 37.11 -0.08
C ASP A 103 -17.31 36.57 -0.11
N GLY A 104 -16.72 36.44 -1.29
CA GLY A 104 -15.37 35.94 -1.49
C GLY A 104 -15.26 34.41 -1.57
N SER A 105 -16.39 33.70 -1.56
CA SER A 105 -16.40 32.25 -1.76
C SER A 105 -16.41 31.88 -3.23
N VAL A 106 -15.77 30.76 -3.57
CA VAL A 106 -15.75 30.22 -4.93
C VAL A 106 -17.14 29.81 -5.38
N PHE A 107 -17.48 30.13 -6.63
CA PHE A 107 -18.61 29.52 -7.32
C PHE A 107 -18.16 28.26 -8.09
N ALA A 108 -18.52 27.07 -7.62
CA ALA A 108 -18.05 25.78 -8.16
C ALA A 108 -19.20 24.90 -8.70
N ARG A 109 -20.25 25.49 -9.27
CA ARG A 109 -21.43 24.75 -9.74
C ARG A 109 -21.39 24.54 -11.25
N THR A 110 -20.59 23.60 -11.73
CA THR A 110 -20.40 23.27 -13.15
C THR A 110 -21.73 23.04 -13.88
N ASN A 111 -22.57 22.12 -13.39
CA ASN A 111 -23.86 21.81 -14.05
C ASN A 111 -24.81 23.02 -14.14
N LEU A 112 -24.68 24.01 -13.25
CA LEU A 112 -25.51 25.21 -13.31
C LEU A 112 -24.97 26.17 -14.38
N LEU A 113 -23.65 26.30 -14.52
CA LEU A 113 -23.03 27.11 -15.58
C LEU A 113 -23.29 26.51 -16.95
N GLU A 114 -23.11 25.20 -17.07
CA GLU A 114 -23.42 24.46 -18.30
C GLU A 114 -24.88 24.68 -18.73
N GLN A 115 -25.85 24.52 -17.82
CA GLN A 115 -27.26 24.82 -18.10
C GLN A 115 -27.53 26.28 -18.48
N VAL A 116 -26.71 27.22 -18.00
CA VAL A 116 -26.85 28.63 -18.36
C VAL A 116 -26.30 28.86 -19.75
N PHE A 117 -25.13 28.32 -20.07
CA PHE A 117 -24.55 28.43 -21.40
C PHE A 117 -25.44 27.76 -22.46
N LEU A 118 -26.09 26.66 -22.11
CA LEU A 118 -27.06 25.97 -22.96
C LEU A 118 -28.51 26.49 -22.78
N SER A 119 -28.72 27.65 -22.18
CA SER A 119 -30.07 28.21 -22.03
C SER A 119 -30.59 28.80 -23.34
N GLU A 120 -31.90 28.72 -23.59
CA GLU A 120 -32.54 29.27 -24.80
C GLU A 120 -32.16 30.74 -25.06
N ASP A 121 -32.00 31.55 -24.00
CA ASP A 121 -31.62 32.96 -24.12
C ASP A 121 -30.19 33.13 -24.64
N VAL A 122 -29.24 32.30 -24.18
CA VAL A 122 -27.84 32.34 -24.60
C VAL A 122 -27.66 31.73 -25.99
N LEU A 123 -28.33 30.63 -26.27
CA LEU A 123 -28.33 30.02 -27.60
C LEU A 123 -28.91 30.97 -28.64
N SER A 124 -30.05 31.60 -28.37
CA SER A 124 -30.66 32.59 -29.29
C SER A 124 -29.75 33.77 -29.59
N MET A 125 -28.98 34.23 -28.59
CA MET A 125 -27.98 35.28 -28.77
C MET A 125 -26.87 34.83 -29.71
N ILE A 126 -26.36 33.60 -29.53
CA ILE A 126 -25.31 33.05 -30.38
C ILE A 126 -25.82 32.88 -31.83
N GLU A 127 -27.02 32.35 -32.02
CA GLU A 127 -27.62 32.17 -33.35
C GLU A 127 -27.87 33.51 -34.06
N GLU A 128 -28.28 34.56 -33.34
CA GLU A 128 -28.48 35.90 -33.90
C GLU A 128 -27.16 36.51 -34.38
N GLU A 129 -26.07 36.34 -33.62
CA GLU A 129 -24.76 36.91 -33.95
C GLU A 129 -24.01 36.10 -35.02
N THR A 130 -24.10 34.77 -34.97
CA THR A 130 -23.41 33.87 -35.92
C THR A 130 -24.22 33.58 -37.18
N GLN A 131 -25.50 33.91 -37.21
CA GLN A 131 -26.45 33.56 -38.29
C GLN A 131 -26.50 32.05 -38.59
N THR A 132 -26.20 31.23 -37.59
CA THR A 132 -26.12 29.77 -37.69
C THR A 132 -27.13 29.13 -36.75
N ASP A 133 -27.81 28.07 -37.20
CA ASP A 133 -28.75 27.29 -36.40
C ASP A 133 -27.96 26.21 -35.64
N LEU A 134 -28.03 26.24 -34.30
CA LEU A 134 -27.28 25.35 -33.42
C LEU A 134 -28.06 24.09 -33.03
N THR A 135 -29.32 23.96 -33.43
CA THR A 135 -30.22 22.86 -33.04
C THR A 135 -29.61 21.46 -33.27
N ILE A 136 -28.73 21.31 -34.28
CA ILE A 136 -28.12 20.03 -34.64
C ILE A 136 -26.99 19.62 -33.67
N ILE A 137 -26.38 20.58 -33.00
CA ILE A 137 -25.19 20.37 -32.15
C ILE A 137 -25.40 20.84 -30.71
N GLU A 138 -26.59 21.33 -30.36
CA GLU A 138 -26.94 21.99 -29.09
C GLU A 138 -26.50 21.20 -27.86
N ASP A 139 -26.60 19.87 -27.91
CA ASP A 139 -26.25 18.98 -26.80
C ASP A 139 -24.75 18.63 -26.69
N TYR A 140 -23.93 19.01 -27.69
CA TYR A 140 -22.57 18.47 -27.84
C TYR A 140 -21.48 19.53 -28.08
N PHE A 141 -21.85 20.74 -28.48
CA PHE A 141 -20.87 21.72 -28.95
C PHE A 141 -20.06 22.43 -27.84
N LEU A 142 -20.39 22.15 -26.58
CA LEU A 142 -19.86 22.82 -25.41
C LEU A 142 -19.40 21.80 -24.38
N ASP A 143 -18.15 21.94 -23.93
CA ASP A 143 -17.59 21.21 -22.80
C ASP A 143 -17.13 22.20 -21.72
N LEU A 144 -17.43 21.89 -20.46
CA LEU A 144 -17.10 22.72 -19.32
C LEU A 144 -16.41 21.88 -18.24
N ASP A 145 -15.09 21.96 -18.19
CA ASP A 145 -14.29 21.32 -17.15
C ASP A 145 -14.10 22.26 -15.94
N TYR A 146 -14.09 21.68 -14.74
CA TYR A 146 -13.80 22.40 -13.50
C TYR A 146 -12.65 21.72 -12.74
N ASN A 147 -11.50 22.38 -12.72
CA ASN A 147 -10.36 21.91 -11.99
C ASN A 147 -10.47 22.32 -10.51
N SER A 148 -10.77 21.35 -9.65
CA SER A 148 -10.95 21.58 -8.21
C SER A 148 -9.67 21.96 -7.45
N THR A 149 -8.49 21.77 -8.06
CA THR A 149 -7.18 22.05 -7.46
C THR A 149 -6.85 23.54 -7.53
N ASN A 150 -6.99 24.13 -8.72
CA ASN A 150 -6.72 25.54 -8.97
C ASN A 150 -7.99 26.41 -8.97
N VAL A 151 -9.17 25.77 -8.92
CA VAL A 151 -10.49 26.41 -8.87
C VAL A 151 -10.85 27.14 -10.16
N VAL A 152 -10.36 26.67 -11.30
CA VAL A 152 -10.55 27.29 -12.62
C VAL A 152 -11.51 26.46 -13.47
N PHE A 153 -12.38 27.13 -14.22
CA PHE A 153 -13.17 26.53 -15.28
C PHE A 153 -12.46 26.66 -16.61
N THR A 154 -12.53 25.63 -17.44
CA THR A 154 -12.14 25.66 -18.85
C THR A 154 -13.41 25.47 -19.67
N LEU A 155 -13.79 26.48 -20.46
CA LEU A 155 -14.86 26.35 -21.44
C LEU A 155 -14.23 26.02 -22.79
N THR A 156 -14.66 24.91 -23.39
CA THR A 156 -14.24 24.47 -24.71
C THR A 156 -15.46 24.44 -25.62
N ILE A 157 -15.35 25.03 -26.81
CA ILE A 157 -16.40 25.05 -27.83
C ILE A 157 -15.90 24.38 -29.09
N GLY A 158 -16.63 23.37 -29.56
CA GLY A 158 -16.34 22.62 -30.77
C GLY A 158 -17.57 22.46 -31.64
N THR A 159 -17.49 22.87 -32.90
CA THR A 159 -18.60 22.72 -33.86
C THR A 159 -18.24 21.89 -35.09
N GLY A 160 -17.00 21.37 -35.16
CA GLY A 160 -16.44 20.77 -36.39
C GLY A 160 -16.18 21.79 -37.51
N ASP A 161 -16.19 23.09 -37.19
CA ASP A 161 -15.84 24.21 -38.06
C ASP A 161 -15.05 25.22 -37.23
N ALA A 162 -13.77 25.43 -37.56
CA ALA A 162 -12.89 26.34 -36.83
C ALA A 162 -13.41 27.78 -36.76
N GLU A 163 -14.00 28.32 -37.84
CA GLU A 163 -14.47 29.71 -37.88
C GLU A 163 -15.68 29.89 -36.96
N LEU A 164 -16.60 28.93 -36.98
CA LEU A 164 -17.78 28.94 -36.12
C LEU A 164 -17.40 28.69 -34.65
N SER A 165 -16.51 27.73 -34.37
CA SER A 165 -16.01 27.45 -33.02
C SER A 165 -15.32 28.66 -32.40
N ALA A 166 -14.50 29.38 -33.18
CA ALA A 166 -13.88 30.63 -32.77
C ALA A 166 -14.91 31.73 -32.49
N ALA A 167 -15.89 31.90 -33.39
CA ALA A 167 -16.93 32.93 -33.25
C ALA A 167 -17.78 32.71 -31.99
N ILE A 168 -18.24 31.47 -31.75
CA ILE A 168 -19.04 31.13 -30.58
C ILE A 168 -18.21 31.29 -29.29
N SER A 169 -16.97 30.82 -29.29
CA SER A 169 -16.06 31.00 -28.14
C SER A 169 -15.86 32.48 -27.80
N GLN A 170 -15.71 33.33 -28.82
CA GLN A 170 -15.56 34.76 -28.63
C GLN A 170 -16.82 35.39 -28.04
N ILE A 171 -18.01 34.97 -28.48
CA ILE A 171 -19.29 35.44 -27.93
C ILE A 171 -19.39 35.10 -26.43
N TYR A 172 -19.04 33.88 -26.03
CA TYR A 172 -19.00 33.50 -24.61
C TYR A 172 -17.97 34.30 -23.82
N PHE A 173 -16.77 34.48 -24.38
CA PHE A 173 -15.70 35.24 -23.76
C PHE A 173 -16.11 36.70 -23.52
N ASP A 174 -16.71 37.34 -24.52
CA ASP A 174 -17.20 38.72 -24.43
C ASP A 174 -18.36 38.83 -23.45
N ALA A 175 -19.30 37.89 -23.45
CA ALA A 175 -20.42 37.88 -22.51
C ALA A 175 -19.99 37.74 -21.04
N LEU A 176 -18.94 36.96 -20.80
CA LEU A 176 -18.32 36.82 -19.47
C LEU A 176 -17.51 38.07 -19.08
N SER A 177 -16.77 38.66 -20.04
CA SER A 177 -15.96 39.86 -19.84
C SER A 177 -16.82 41.10 -19.54
N ASP A 178 -17.89 41.28 -20.31
CA ASP A 178 -18.80 42.42 -20.21
C ASP A 178 -19.86 42.24 -19.11
N GLY A 179 -19.94 41.04 -18.52
CA GLY A 179 -20.89 40.71 -17.46
C GLY A 179 -22.34 40.77 -17.92
N THR A 180 -22.62 40.30 -19.15
CA THR A 180 -23.96 40.34 -19.75
C THR A 180 -24.80 39.09 -19.44
N LEU A 181 -24.18 38.06 -18.85
CA LEU A 181 -24.86 36.83 -18.43
C LEU A 181 -25.62 37.04 -17.12
N PRO A 182 -26.97 37.02 -17.12
CA PRO A 182 -27.78 37.38 -15.94
C PRO A 182 -27.53 36.52 -14.69
N VAL A 183 -27.08 35.28 -14.86
CA VAL A 183 -26.76 34.39 -13.74
C VAL A 183 -25.50 34.81 -12.97
N LEU A 184 -24.66 35.64 -13.59
CA LEU A 184 -23.37 36.11 -13.06
C LEU A 184 -23.42 37.59 -12.65
N ASP A 185 -24.58 38.26 -12.73
CA ASP A 185 -24.77 39.67 -12.37
C ASP A 185 -24.31 40.01 -10.94
N ASP A 186 -24.36 39.03 -10.03
CA ASP A 186 -23.92 39.13 -8.63
C ASP A 186 -22.68 38.26 -8.34
N LYS A 187 -21.83 38.05 -9.35
CA LYS A 187 -20.56 37.33 -9.27
C LYS A 187 -19.42 38.19 -9.82
N LEU A 188 -18.20 37.87 -9.39
CA LEU A 188 -16.99 38.41 -9.99
C LEU A 188 -16.39 37.34 -10.91
N VAL A 189 -16.22 37.66 -12.18
CA VAL A 189 -15.63 36.77 -13.19
C VAL A 189 -14.25 37.28 -13.55
N PHE A 190 -13.28 36.37 -13.59
CA PHE A 190 -11.90 36.65 -13.97
C PHE A 190 -11.53 35.76 -15.15
N LEU A 191 -11.09 36.36 -16.25
CA LEU A 191 -10.58 35.68 -17.43
C LEU A 191 -9.05 35.61 -17.36
N PHE A 192 -8.48 34.45 -17.70
CA PHE A 192 -7.03 34.25 -17.66
C PHE A 192 -6.37 34.65 -18.97
N GLU A 193 -7.04 34.39 -20.09
CA GLU A 193 -6.60 34.73 -21.43
C GLU A 193 -7.17 36.08 -21.88
N ASN A 194 -6.55 36.68 -22.91
CA ASN A 194 -7.06 37.92 -23.53
C ASN A 194 -8.04 37.66 -24.69
N GLN A 195 -8.12 36.41 -25.16
CA GLN A 195 -9.01 35.93 -26.21
C GLN A 195 -9.06 34.38 -26.14
N PRO A 196 -10.10 33.72 -26.69
CA PRO A 196 -10.12 32.28 -26.86
C PRO A 196 -8.95 31.76 -27.69
N LEU A 197 -8.43 30.59 -27.34
CA LEU A 197 -7.28 29.96 -27.99
C LEU A 197 -7.70 28.68 -28.71
N SER A 198 -7.11 28.40 -29.86
CA SER A 198 -7.35 27.15 -30.59
C SER A 198 -6.70 25.97 -29.88
N VAL A 199 -7.45 24.89 -29.68
CA VAL A 199 -6.99 23.70 -28.95
C VAL A 199 -5.93 22.91 -29.74
N GLN A 200 -5.85 23.06 -31.06
CA GLN A 200 -4.82 22.43 -31.90
C GLN A 200 -3.44 23.08 -31.81
N SER A 201 -3.33 24.28 -31.23
CA SER A 201 -2.05 24.97 -31.13
C SER A 201 -1.26 24.42 -29.92
N GLU A 202 -0.06 23.89 -30.17
CA GLU A 202 0.85 23.39 -29.13
C GLU A 202 1.18 24.47 -28.09
N GLU A 203 1.35 25.73 -28.52
CA GLU A 203 1.55 26.89 -27.64
C GLU A 203 0.29 27.22 -26.82
N ALA A 204 -0.90 27.06 -27.40
CA ALA A 204 -2.16 27.25 -26.68
C ALA A 204 -2.45 26.13 -25.68
N MET A 205 -2.12 24.88 -25.99
CA MET A 205 -2.20 23.78 -25.04
C MET A 205 -1.26 24.01 -23.86
N GLU A 206 -0.04 24.52 -24.07
CA GLU A 206 0.85 24.91 -22.96
C GLU A 206 0.26 26.05 -22.10
N GLU A 207 -0.41 27.02 -22.72
CA GLU A 207 -1.07 28.12 -21.98
C GLU A 207 -2.31 27.67 -21.22
N LEU A 208 -3.12 26.77 -21.80
CA LEU A 208 -4.33 26.20 -21.20
C LEU A 208 -4.03 25.13 -20.14
N SER A 209 -2.92 24.41 -20.30
CA SER A 209 -2.42 23.45 -19.31
C SER A 209 -2.03 24.17 -18.03
N ASP A 210 -2.36 23.58 -16.89
CA ASP A 210 -2.07 24.14 -15.57
C ASP A 210 -0.56 24.38 -15.42
N PRO A 211 -0.09 25.54 -14.92
CA PRO A 211 1.34 25.79 -14.66
C PRO A 211 1.96 24.89 -13.56
N GLU A 212 1.26 23.84 -13.10
CA GLU A 212 1.77 22.84 -12.15
C GLU A 212 1.83 21.41 -12.68
N GLU A 213 1.36 21.09 -13.90
CA GLU A 213 1.65 19.79 -14.54
C GLU A 213 3.04 19.78 -15.19
N THR A 214 4.06 20.08 -14.40
CA THR A 214 5.37 19.54 -14.70
C THR A 214 5.26 18.01 -14.67
N ASN A 215 5.65 17.37 -15.78
CA ASN A 215 5.94 15.93 -15.97
C ASN A 215 7.00 15.36 -15.00
N ASP A 216 7.07 15.88 -13.77
CA ASP A 216 7.83 15.30 -12.69
C ASP A 216 7.06 14.05 -12.25
N ILE A 217 7.64 12.88 -12.54
CA ILE A 217 7.33 11.62 -11.85
C ILE A 217 6.98 12.00 -10.41
N ALA A 218 5.73 11.78 -9.98
CA ALA A 218 5.25 12.19 -8.66
C ALA A 218 6.05 11.44 -7.59
N TRP A 219 7.23 11.96 -7.25
CA TRP A 219 8.16 11.36 -6.29
C TRP A 219 7.49 11.22 -4.93
N VAL A 220 6.47 12.04 -4.68
CA VAL A 220 5.57 11.95 -3.55
C VAL A 220 4.79 10.63 -3.55
N ASP A 221 4.21 10.20 -4.68
CA ASP A 221 3.48 8.93 -4.78
C ASP A 221 4.41 7.73 -4.71
N VAL A 222 5.60 7.81 -5.31
CA VAL A 222 6.64 6.79 -5.15
C VAL A 222 7.05 6.66 -3.68
N LEU A 223 7.17 7.78 -2.96
CA LEU A 223 7.51 7.80 -1.54
C LEU A 223 6.37 7.25 -0.67
N ILE A 224 5.12 7.66 -0.92
CA ILE A 224 3.93 7.18 -0.19
C ILE A 224 3.77 5.67 -0.39
N ASN A 225 3.83 5.19 -1.63
CA ASN A 225 3.74 3.77 -1.95
C ASN A 225 4.93 2.97 -1.42
N GLY A 226 6.13 3.56 -1.41
CA GLY A 226 7.30 2.99 -0.76
C GLY A 226 7.10 2.77 0.74
N ILE A 227 6.53 3.76 1.45
CA ILE A 227 6.18 3.68 2.88
C ILE A 227 5.07 2.64 3.11
N ALA A 228 4.03 2.62 2.29
CA ALA A 228 2.98 1.59 2.36
C ALA A 228 3.58 0.19 2.18
N GLY A 229 4.51 0.03 1.23
CA GLY A 229 5.27 -1.19 1.01
C GLY A 229 6.08 -1.64 2.22
N LEU A 230 6.59 -0.71 3.04
CA LEU A 230 7.28 -1.05 4.30
C LEU A 230 6.31 -1.66 5.34
N PHE A 231 5.09 -1.12 5.48
CA PHE A 231 4.10 -1.68 6.41
C PHE A 231 3.61 -3.06 5.98
N ILE A 232 3.29 -3.22 4.69
CA ILE A 232 2.90 -4.51 4.11
C ILE A 232 4.05 -5.51 4.23
N GLY A 233 5.25 -5.07 3.90
CA GLY A 233 6.49 -5.85 3.98
C GLY A 233 6.83 -6.30 5.41
N PHE A 234 6.54 -5.47 6.42
CA PHE A 234 6.66 -5.88 7.83
C PHE A 234 5.72 -7.05 8.17
N GLY A 235 4.45 -6.98 7.74
CA GLY A 235 3.48 -8.05 7.93
C GLY A 235 3.91 -9.36 7.27
N PHE A 236 4.30 -9.32 5.99
CA PHE A 236 4.84 -10.49 5.29
C PHE A 236 6.14 -11.00 5.90
N GLY A 237 7.04 -10.10 6.30
CA GLY A 237 8.30 -10.44 6.96
C GLY A 237 8.07 -11.23 8.24
N MET A 238 7.08 -10.84 9.04
CA MET A 238 6.69 -11.57 10.25
C MET A 238 6.18 -12.99 9.95
N ILE A 239 5.34 -13.15 8.92
CA ILE A 239 4.83 -14.46 8.49
C ILE A 239 5.97 -15.34 8.01
N VAL A 240 6.85 -14.83 7.15
CA VAL A 240 8.01 -15.56 6.62
C VAL A 240 8.95 -15.96 7.76
N ALA A 241 9.25 -15.04 8.69
CA ALA A 241 10.07 -15.32 9.86
C ALA A 241 9.47 -16.44 10.72
N TYR A 242 8.15 -16.43 10.95
CA TYR A 242 7.44 -17.47 11.68
C TYR A 242 7.53 -18.83 10.99
N LEU A 243 7.24 -18.89 9.68
CA LEU A 243 7.34 -20.13 8.90
C LEU A 243 8.77 -20.68 8.92
N GLN A 244 9.77 -19.82 8.74
CA GLN A 244 11.18 -20.20 8.85
C GLN A 244 11.48 -20.79 10.24
N GLY A 245 10.95 -20.18 11.30
CA GLY A 245 11.03 -20.69 12.66
C GLY A 245 10.42 -22.08 12.81
N VAL A 246 9.24 -22.33 12.24
CA VAL A 246 8.56 -23.64 12.27
C VAL A 246 9.44 -24.72 11.63
N TYR A 247 10.02 -24.44 10.46
CA TYR A 247 10.88 -25.40 9.72
C TYR A 247 12.31 -25.53 10.27
N GLN A 248 12.80 -24.56 11.04
CA GLN A 248 14.12 -24.63 11.66
C GLN A 248 14.23 -25.88 12.55
N SER A 249 15.35 -26.61 12.46
CA SER A 249 15.57 -27.83 13.26
C SER A 249 15.81 -27.54 14.74
N LYS A 250 16.21 -26.30 15.05
CA LYS A 250 16.59 -25.79 16.37
C LYS A 250 15.41 -25.20 17.12
N VAL A 251 15.38 -25.35 18.44
CA VAL A 251 14.41 -24.75 19.35
C VAL A 251 14.53 -23.24 19.24
N HIS A 252 13.41 -22.56 19.02
CA HIS A 252 13.35 -21.09 18.96
C HIS A 252 12.41 -20.61 20.08
N PRO A 253 12.36 -19.30 20.40
CA PRO A 253 11.56 -18.79 21.52
C PRO A 253 10.07 -19.19 21.45
N LEU A 254 9.49 -19.17 20.24
CA LEU A 254 8.09 -19.57 20.02
C LEU A 254 7.87 -21.10 19.89
N PHE A 255 8.87 -21.94 20.18
CA PHE A 255 8.75 -23.38 19.98
C PHE A 255 7.80 -23.98 21.02
N ASN A 256 6.81 -24.74 20.56
CA ASN A 256 5.91 -25.44 21.47
C ASN A 256 6.62 -26.65 22.09
N LEU A 257 6.90 -26.54 23.39
CA LEU A 257 7.52 -27.57 24.22
C LEU A 257 6.59 -28.76 24.52
N ASN A 258 5.29 -28.68 24.17
CA ASN A 258 4.26 -29.70 24.40
C ASN A 258 4.21 -30.17 25.86
N LEU A 259 4.25 -29.23 26.80
CA LEU A 259 4.24 -29.49 28.25
C LEU A 259 2.91 -30.11 28.68
N LEU A 260 2.97 -31.14 29.53
CA LEU A 260 1.80 -31.68 30.21
C LEU A 260 1.51 -30.82 31.45
N SER A 261 0.30 -30.91 32.00
CA SER A 261 -0.11 -30.14 33.19
C SER A 261 0.75 -30.39 34.44
N LYS A 262 1.45 -31.54 34.50
CA LYS A 262 2.40 -31.89 35.57
C LYS A 262 3.85 -31.50 35.27
N ASP A 263 4.15 -31.07 34.04
CA ASP A 263 5.50 -30.67 33.66
C ASP A 263 5.74 -29.24 34.16
N MET A 264 6.96 -28.95 34.62
CA MET A 264 7.36 -27.61 35.04
C MET A 264 8.19 -26.95 33.93
N TYR A 265 7.95 -25.66 33.68
CA TYR A 265 8.76 -24.86 32.76
C TYR A 265 9.31 -23.63 33.47
N ILE A 266 10.61 -23.41 33.32
CA ILE A 266 11.31 -22.29 33.90
C ILE A 266 12.14 -21.62 32.80
N ASN A 267 11.89 -20.34 32.58
CA ASN A 267 12.62 -19.54 31.61
C ASN A 267 13.62 -18.62 32.32
N LEU A 268 14.90 -18.95 32.25
CA LEU A 268 15.97 -18.12 32.83
C LEU A 268 16.47 -17.04 31.88
N THR A 269 15.92 -16.95 30.66
CA THR A 269 16.23 -15.87 29.72
C THR A 269 15.37 -14.62 29.95
N ASP A 270 14.31 -14.72 30.76
CA ASP A 270 13.36 -13.63 31.01
C ASP A 270 14.01 -12.54 31.87
N GLY A 271 14.13 -11.33 31.31
CA GLY A 271 14.60 -10.15 32.06
C GLY A 271 16.12 -9.96 32.15
N ARG A 272 16.93 -10.81 31.52
CA ARG A 272 18.40 -10.66 31.51
C ARG A 272 18.87 -9.57 30.54
N VAL A 273 19.84 -8.77 31.00
CA VAL A 273 20.55 -7.75 30.20
C VAL A 273 21.80 -8.34 29.52
N SER A 274 22.37 -9.42 30.09
CA SER A 274 23.52 -10.16 29.55
C SER A 274 23.06 -11.44 28.85
N GLU A 275 23.74 -11.81 27.76
CA GLU A 275 23.54 -13.07 27.03
C GLU A 275 24.27 -14.25 27.71
N GLU A 276 25.07 -14.00 28.75
CA GLU A 276 25.76 -15.06 29.49
C GLU A 276 24.83 -15.77 30.49
N VAL A 277 24.95 -17.10 30.54
CA VAL A 277 24.19 -17.95 31.45
C VAL A 277 24.69 -17.76 32.88
N ASP A 278 23.84 -17.27 33.77
CA ASP A 278 24.12 -17.29 35.21
C ASP A 278 23.94 -18.72 35.75
N TYR A 279 25.05 -19.45 35.79
CA TYR A 279 25.08 -20.81 36.31
C TYR A 279 24.78 -20.91 37.82
N SER A 280 24.84 -19.80 38.57
CA SER A 280 24.49 -19.79 40.00
C SER A 280 22.97 -19.87 40.20
N GLU A 281 22.20 -19.14 39.39
CA GLU A 281 20.74 -19.23 39.34
C GLU A 281 20.30 -20.61 38.82
N LEU A 282 20.92 -21.07 37.73
CA LEU A 282 20.63 -22.39 37.15
C LEU A 282 20.85 -23.51 38.17
N LYS A 283 21.91 -23.40 38.99
CA LYS A 283 22.18 -24.36 40.08
C LYS A 283 21.02 -24.42 41.09
N GLN A 284 20.50 -23.27 41.53
CA GLN A 284 19.41 -23.22 42.51
C GLN A 284 18.13 -23.84 41.95
N VAL A 285 17.83 -23.53 40.70
CA VAL A 285 16.64 -24.03 39.99
C VAL A 285 16.71 -25.55 39.77
N ILE A 286 17.89 -26.06 39.44
CA ILE A 286 18.14 -27.51 39.33
C ILE A 286 18.03 -28.17 40.70
N ALA A 287 18.59 -27.56 41.76
CA ALA A 287 18.60 -28.13 43.10
C ALA A 287 17.21 -28.19 43.75
N TYR A 288 16.28 -27.28 43.43
CA TYR A 288 14.93 -27.27 43.99
C TYR A 288 13.97 -28.26 43.29
N PRO A 289 13.12 -29.02 44.00
CA PRO A 289 13.12 -29.21 45.45
C PRO A 289 14.30 -30.08 45.88
N GLU A 290 14.83 -29.82 47.07
CA GLU A 290 15.96 -30.58 47.63
C GLU A 290 15.55 -32.02 47.96
N GLY A 291 16.54 -32.93 47.99
CA GLY A 291 16.35 -34.32 48.43
C GLY A 291 15.73 -35.28 47.41
N LYS A 292 15.46 -34.83 46.19
CA LYS A 292 15.08 -35.70 45.05
C LYS A 292 16.32 -36.21 44.31
N GLU A 293 16.23 -37.42 43.76
CA GLU A 293 17.16 -37.97 42.78
C GLU A 293 16.84 -37.40 41.39
N LYS A 294 17.81 -36.69 40.80
CA LYS A 294 17.60 -35.88 39.60
C LYS A 294 18.52 -36.30 38.47
N LEU A 295 17.95 -36.40 37.28
CA LEU A 295 18.69 -36.54 36.04
C LEU A 295 18.60 -35.24 35.25
N VAL A 296 19.72 -34.54 35.11
CA VAL A 296 19.85 -33.36 34.27
C VAL A 296 20.40 -33.77 32.91
N VAL A 297 19.70 -33.37 31.84
CA VAL A 297 20.13 -33.60 30.46
C VAL A 297 20.25 -32.31 29.67
N ALA A 298 21.35 -32.19 28.92
CA ALA A 298 21.63 -31.06 28.03
C ALA A 298 22.28 -31.60 26.74
N GLN A 299 22.09 -30.91 25.61
CA GLN A 299 22.70 -31.32 24.34
C GLN A 299 24.14 -30.78 24.21
N ASN A 300 24.37 -29.56 24.66
CA ASN A 300 25.65 -28.88 24.54
C ASN A 300 26.67 -29.39 25.60
N GLN A 301 27.83 -29.82 25.14
CA GLN A 301 28.90 -30.32 26.02
C GLN A 301 29.49 -29.24 26.93
N GLU A 302 29.50 -27.97 26.50
CA GLU A 302 29.98 -26.85 27.32
C GLU A 302 29.04 -26.61 28.51
N VAL A 303 27.72 -26.69 28.28
CA VAL A 303 26.70 -26.61 29.33
C VAL A 303 26.84 -27.79 30.30
N ILE A 304 27.02 -29.00 29.79
CA ILE A 304 27.23 -30.20 30.62
C ILE A 304 28.47 -30.02 31.51
N GLN A 305 29.59 -29.56 30.94
CA GLN A 305 30.83 -29.39 31.69
C GLN A 305 30.69 -28.30 32.75
N SER A 306 30.10 -27.15 32.39
CA SER A 306 29.85 -26.04 33.32
C SER A 306 28.97 -26.47 34.49
N LEU A 307 27.91 -27.24 34.22
CA LEU A 307 27.07 -27.81 35.28
C LEU A 307 27.85 -28.76 36.17
N LYS A 308 28.63 -29.68 35.60
CA LYS A 308 29.48 -30.59 36.37
C LYS A 308 30.43 -29.79 37.27
N ASP A 309 31.07 -28.75 36.78
CA ASP A 309 31.99 -27.92 37.56
C ASP A 309 31.29 -27.19 38.72
N VAL A 310 30.07 -26.69 38.47
CA VAL A 310 29.24 -25.99 39.46
C VAL A 310 28.74 -26.93 40.56
N PHE A 311 28.39 -28.17 40.21
CA PHE A 311 27.89 -29.16 41.17
C PHE A 311 29.02 -29.95 41.86
N SER A 312 30.21 -30.08 41.25
CA SER A 312 31.38 -30.76 41.84
C SER A 312 31.81 -30.16 43.18
N LYS A 313 31.60 -28.86 43.37
CA LYS A 313 32.01 -28.12 44.58
C LYS A 313 31.04 -28.26 45.77
N THR A 314 29.88 -28.91 45.58
CA THR A 314 28.78 -28.88 46.56
C THR A 314 27.91 -30.13 46.58
N GLN A 315 28.28 -31.21 45.85
CA GLN A 315 27.45 -32.38 45.57
C GLN A 315 26.47 -32.75 46.70
N PRO A 316 25.16 -32.47 46.55
CA PRO A 316 24.19 -33.42 47.04
C PRO A 316 24.35 -34.68 46.18
N ALA A 317 24.40 -35.86 46.80
CA ALA A 317 24.67 -37.15 46.14
C ALA A 317 23.62 -37.54 45.06
N SER A 318 22.61 -36.70 44.84
CA SER A 318 21.35 -37.01 44.16
C SER A 318 21.18 -36.34 42.79
N ILE A 319 22.23 -35.83 42.15
CA ILE A 319 22.14 -35.18 40.82
C ILE A 319 23.11 -35.84 39.83
N GLU A 320 22.55 -36.48 38.80
CA GLU A 320 23.27 -37.05 37.66
C GLU A 320 23.14 -36.12 36.44
N ILE A 321 24.26 -35.79 35.79
CA ILE A 321 24.29 -34.90 34.60
C ILE A 321 24.77 -35.68 33.39
N GLN A 322 23.93 -35.77 32.35
CA GLN A 322 24.18 -36.56 31.15
C GLN A 322 23.80 -35.80 29.86
N GLU A 323 24.26 -36.30 28.71
CA GLU A 323 23.83 -35.77 27.41
C GLU A 323 22.44 -36.30 27.00
N ASN A 324 22.12 -37.52 27.41
CA ASN A 324 20.91 -38.22 26.99
C ASN A 324 20.31 -38.99 28.16
N VAL A 325 18.98 -39.10 28.17
CA VAL A 325 18.24 -39.80 29.21
C VAL A 325 18.65 -41.29 29.31
N TYR A 326 19.01 -41.91 28.19
CA TYR A 326 19.47 -43.31 28.15
C TYR A 326 20.87 -43.54 28.73
N ALA A 327 21.66 -42.48 28.92
CA ALA A 327 22.99 -42.61 29.51
C ALA A 327 22.94 -42.72 31.05
N ALA A 328 21.77 -42.49 31.65
CA ALA A 328 21.55 -42.65 33.08
C ALA A 328 21.67 -44.12 33.51
N LYS A 329 22.11 -44.35 34.75
CA LYS A 329 22.30 -45.72 35.25
C LYS A 329 20.96 -46.47 35.34
N PRO A 330 20.87 -47.73 34.85
CA PRO A 330 19.60 -48.47 34.80
C PRO A 330 18.93 -48.79 36.14
N ALA A 331 19.64 -48.61 37.26
CA ALA A 331 19.17 -48.91 38.62
C ALA A 331 18.85 -47.66 39.46
N SER A 332 18.82 -46.48 38.84
CA SER A 332 18.52 -45.22 39.54
C SER A 332 17.01 -45.01 39.69
N ASP A 333 16.51 -44.86 40.92
CA ASP A 333 15.18 -44.33 41.19
C ASP A 333 15.20 -42.81 40.96
N ILE A 334 15.04 -42.38 39.71
CA ILE A 334 15.04 -40.95 39.34
C ILE A 334 13.65 -40.36 39.62
N ASP A 335 13.58 -39.38 40.53
CA ASP A 335 12.34 -38.68 40.88
C ASP A 335 11.99 -37.54 39.91
N GLU A 336 13.00 -36.89 39.33
CA GLU A 336 12.84 -35.72 38.46
C GLU A 336 13.83 -35.76 37.28
N VAL A 337 13.32 -35.56 36.06
CA VAL A 337 14.16 -35.37 34.86
C VAL A 337 14.13 -33.90 34.46
N ILE A 338 15.30 -33.27 34.48
CA ILE A 338 15.49 -31.88 34.11
C ILE A 338 16.10 -31.82 32.71
N ILE A 339 15.39 -31.21 31.76
CA ILE A 339 15.85 -31.01 30.39
C ILE A 339 16.23 -29.55 30.22
N ILE A 340 17.50 -29.30 29.92
CA ILE A 340 18.01 -27.97 29.61
C ILE A 340 17.92 -27.74 28.12
N ILE A 341 17.38 -26.59 27.73
CA ILE A 341 17.27 -26.15 26.34
C ILE A 341 17.91 -24.77 26.18
N GLU A 342 18.67 -24.61 25.10
CA GLU A 342 19.28 -23.36 24.66
C GLU A 342 18.59 -22.88 23.40
N ASP A 343 18.25 -21.59 23.35
CA ASP A 343 17.64 -20.96 22.17
C ASP A 343 18.58 -21.05 20.96
N ASN A 344 18.03 -21.51 19.83
CA ASN A 344 18.69 -21.74 18.54
C ASN A 344 19.84 -22.76 18.53
N GLU A 345 20.26 -23.29 19.67
CA GLU A 345 21.32 -24.30 19.76
C GLU A 345 20.77 -25.72 19.92
N THR A 346 19.75 -25.89 20.76
CA THR A 346 19.15 -27.20 21.02
C THR A 346 18.30 -27.68 19.84
N ASP A 347 18.48 -28.93 19.40
CA ASP A 347 17.67 -29.52 18.33
C ASP A 347 16.27 -29.92 18.83
N LYS A 348 15.23 -29.49 18.10
CA LYS A 348 13.82 -29.87 18.36
C LYS A 348 13.64 -31.38 18.41
N LYS A 349 14.33 -32.12 17.53
CA LYS A 349 14.31 -33.59 17.48
C LYS A 349 14.95 -34.20 18.73
N TRP A 350 16.08 -33.64 19.19
CA TRP A 350 16.74 -34.09 20.41
C TRP A 350 15.85 -33.86 21.63
N TYR A 351 15.28 -32.65 21.78
CA TYR A 351 14.36 -32.32 22.89
C TYR A 351 13.18 -33.30 22.94
N ARG A 352 12.48 -33.51 21.80
CA ARG A 352 11.35 -34.45 21.72
C ARG A 352 11.75 -35.87 22.10
N LYS A 353 12.96 -36.29 21.73
CA LYS A 353 13.52 -37.60 22.08
C LYS A 353 13.73 -37.68 23.60
N GLN A 354 14.42 -36.71 24.23
CA GLN A 354 14.63 -36.72 25.68
C GLN A 354 13.32 -36.70 26.46
N LYS A 355 12.36 -35.87 26.04
CA LYS A 355 11.02 -35.84 26.64
C LYS A 355 10.26 -37.15 26.51
N THR A 356 10.46 -37.88 25.42
CA THR A 356 9.84 -39.21 25.26
C THR A 356 10.52 -40.23 26.15
N ASN A 357 11.86 -40.19 26.21
CA ASN A 357 12.65 -41.12 27.00
C ASN A 357 12.49 -40.92 28.50
N SER A 358 12.24 -39.68 28.97
CA SER A 358 12.04 -39.40 30.40
C SER A 358 10.83 -40.14 30.97
N LYS A 359 9.87 -40.53 30.13
CA LYS A 359 8.73 -41.36 30.52
C LYS A 359 9.13 -42.74 31.07
N LEU A 360 10.34 -43.23 30.78
CA LEU A 360 10.85 -44.50 31.30
C LEU A 360 10.96 -44.50 32.83
N PHE A 361 11.25 -43.34 33.43
CA PHE A 361 11.42 -43.20 34.87
C PHE A 361 10.12 -42.88 35.62
N LYS A 362 9.00 -42.64 34.90
CA LYS A 362 7.71 -42.19 35.47
C LYS A 362 7.82 -40.93 36.36
N SER A 363 8.89 -40.16 36.22
CA SER A 363 9.21 -38.98 37.00
C SER A 363 8.49 -37.71 36.54
N GLU A 364 8.62 -36.65 37.33
CA GLU A 364 8.28 -35.28 36.93
C GLU A 364 9.30 -34.76 35.92
N ILE A 365 8.83 -33.98 34.94
CA ILE A 365 9.69 -33.37 33.92
C ILE A 365 9.76 -31.87 34.21
N LYS A 366 10.97 -31.37 34.38
CA LYS A 366 11.25 -29.93 34.45
C LYS A 366 12.02 -29.52 33.20
N VAL A 367 11.55 -28.54 32.47
CA VAL A 367 12.25 -27.95 31.33
C VAL A 367 12.78 -26.59 31.72
N ILE A 368 14.10 -26.40 31.61
CA ILE A 368 14.75 -25.13 31.92
C ILE A 368 15.30 -24.56 30.61
N LYS A 369 14.86 -23.36 30.26
CA LYS A 369 15.39 -22.60 29.13
C LYS A 369 16.49 -21.66 29.63
N ILE A 370 17.65 -21.71 28.98
CA ILE A 370 18.83 -20.87 29.29
C ILE A 370 19.26 -20.02 28.11
#